data_AF-A0A2R6R139-F1
#
_entry.id   AF-A0A2R6R139-F1
#
_cell.length_a   1.000
_cell.length_b   1.000
_cell.length_c   1.000
_cell.angle_alpha   90.00
_cell.angle_beta   90.00
_cell.angle_gamma   90.00
#
_symmetry.space_group_name_H-M   'P 1'
#
loop_
_entity.id
_entity.type
_entity.pdbx_description
1 polymer ?
#
loop_
_entity_poly.entity_id
_entity_poly.type
_entity_poly.pdbx_seq_one_letter_code
_entity_poly.pdbx_strand_id
1 'polypeptide(L)'
;MERQNAKLTALARKEESARIRALVDNAYKRDPRILKRKEEEKAEKQRKKEAKFLAKKVQEEEAARIAKEHRRQKEEEERQAAEAALHQKKTREKEKKLLRKERTRLRTLSASVLSRNLLDITEEDVENLCMSLEIERLRNLCEKMEAKEGVEQAKLLKEALGCNHNLEDQMQDKNPKANGFVQVNGSDLLSSSREKKEKPWGREEIELLRKGMQKYPKGTSRRWEVISEYIGTGRPVEEILKATKTVLLQKPDSAKVFDSFLEKRKPSQSIASPLTTREEVEGVSISNGVKSSAAKTDNDNESSSQVANDKNSDDVMTNANDGISSSSDQDVWSAVQERALVQALKTFPKETSQRWERVAAAVPGKTVNQCKKKFALLKENFRNKKNVV
;
A
#
# COMPACT_ATOMS: atom_id res chain seq x y z
N MET A 1 -67.33 32.95 27.98
CA MET A 1 -66.49 33.90 28.74
C MET A 1 -65.15 33.30 29.13
N GLU A 2 -64.94 32.74 30.33
CA GLU A 2 -63.60 32.41 30.87
C GLU A 2 -62.69 31.60 29.91
N ARG A 3 -63.19 30.52 29.32
CA ARG A 3 -62.43 29.68 28.36
C ARG A 3 -61.98 30.44 27.09
N GLN A 4 -62.65 31.53 26.73
CA GLN A 4 -62.22 32.42 25.63
C GLN A 4 -61.16 33.41 26.12
N ASN A 5 -61.36 34.02 27.30
CA ASN A 5 -60.38 34.92 27.91
C ASN A 5 -59.02 34.21 28.16
N ALA A 6 -59.06 32.94 28.57
CA ALA A 6 -57.89 32.07 28.70
C ALA A 6 -57.17 31.82 27.35
N LYS A 7 -57.93 31.64 26.25
CA LYS A 7 -57.34 31.50 24.90
C LYS A 7 -56.71 32.81 24.41
N LEU A 8 -57.38 33.95 24.59
CA LEU A 8 -56.86 35.26 24.18
C LEU A 8 -55.58 35.63 24.94
N THR A 9 -55.57 35.45 26.27
CA THR A 9 -54.38 35.70 27.10
C THR A 9 -53.23 34.73 26.78
N ALA A 10 -53.51 33.46 26.45
CA ALA A 10 -52.48 32.53 25.99
C ALA A 10 -51.89 32.90 24.62
N LEU A 11 -52.71 33.40 23.69
CA LEU A 11 -52.26 33.90 22.38
C LEU A 11 -51.40 35.17 22.54
N ALA A 12 -51.85 36.15 23.34
CA ALA A 12 -51.08 37.36 23.63
C ALA A 12 -49.71 37.03 24.23
N ARG A 13 -49.64 36.15 25.25
CA ARG A 13 -48.37 35.67 25.83
C ARG A 13 -47.48 34.95 24.81
N LYS A 14 -48.06 34.20 23.86
CA LYS A 14 -47.31 33.51 22.79
C LYS A 14 -46.72 34.52 21.80
N GLU A 15 -47.47 35.54 21.42
CA GLU A 15 -47.01 36.61 20.53
C GLU A 15 -45.93 37.46 21.20
N GLU A 16 -46.14 37.89 22.45
CA GLU A 16 -45.14 38.57 23.28
C GLU A 16 -43.86 37.74 23.42
N SER A 17 -44.00 36.44 23.73
CA SER A 17 -42.86 35.51 23.79
C SER A 17 -42.13 35.33 22.44
N ALA A 18 -42.79 35.58 21.31
CA ALA A 18 -42.16 35.58 19.99
C ALA A 18 -41.49 36.93 19.69
N ARG A 19 -42.13 38.04 20.05
CA ARG A 19 -41.63 39.41 19.95
C ARG A 19 -40.34 39.61 20.76
N ILE A 20 -40.31 39.11 22.01
CA ILE A 20 -39.13 39.12 22.88
C ILE A 20 -37.99 38.29 22.26
N ARG A 21 -38.26 37.09 21.74
CA ARG A 21 -37.26 36.28 21.05
C ARG A 21 -36.70 36.97 19.80
N ALA A 22 -37.56 37.57 18.98
CA ALA A 22 -37.13 38.33 17.80
C ALA A 22 -36.25 39.55 18.18
N LEU A 23 -36.57 40.22 19.28
CA LEU A 23 -35.76 41.33 19.82
C LEU A 23 -34.38 40.84 20.29
N VAL A 24 -34.32 39.76 21.06
CA VAL A 24 -33.07 39.14 21.54
C VAL A 24 -32.21 38.65 20.37
N ASP A 25 -32.81 37.96 19.39
CA ASP A 25 -32.13 37.50 18.18
C ASP A 25 -31.56 38.68 17.37
N ASN A 26 -32.30 39.78 17.26
CA ASN A 26 -31.86 40.97 16.52
C ASN A 26 -30.75 41.74 17.27
N ALA A 27 -30.82 41.81 18.61
CA ALA A 27 -29.73 42.31 19.43
C ALA A 27 -28.46 41.47 19.26
N TYR A 28 -28.57 40.13 19.36
CA TYR A 28 -27.44 39.20 19.19
C TYR A 28 -26.83 39.25 17.77
N LYS A 29 -27.65 39.44 16.73
CA LYS A 29 -27.20 39.66 15.35
C LYS A 29 -26.50 41.03 15.13
N ARG A 30 -26.67 41.99 16.04
CA ARG A 30 -26.12 43.36 15.94
C ARG A 30 -25.02 43.67 16.96
N ASP A 31 -24.80 42.82 17.97
CA ASP A 31 -23.70 42.95 18.92
C ASP A 31 -22.34 42.89 18.19
N PRO A 32 -21.52 43.96 18.22
CA PRO A 32 -20.22 43.99 17.55
C PRO A 32 -19.25 42.90 18.03
N ARG A 33 -19.36 42.44 19.28
CA ARG A 33 -18.51 41.39 19.87
C ARG A 33 -18.83 40.03 19.26
N ILE A 34 -20.12 39.76 19.02
CA ILE A 34 -20.61 38.53 18.39
C ILE A 34 -20.28 38.54 16.90
N LEU A 35 -20.47 39.68 16.22
CA LEU A 35 -20.09 39.84 14.82
C LEU A 35 -18.59 39.64 14.61
N LYS A 36 -17.75 40.32 15.39
CA LYS A 36 -16.28 40.18 15.33
C LYS A 36 -15.83 38.73 15.57
N ARG A 37 -16.33 38.07 16.64
CA ARG A 37 -16.02 36.65 16.89
C ARG A 37 -16.40 35.73 15.73
N LYS A 38 -17.55 35.99 15.09
CA LYS A 38 -18.05 35.20 13.95
C LYS A 38 -17.29 35.47 12.65
N GLU A 39 -16.70 36.65 12.51
CA GLU A 39 -15.78 37.01 11.43
C GLU A 39 -14.39 36.39 11.65
N GLU A 40 -13.84 36.49 12.85
CA GLU A 40 -12.59 35.84 13.27
C GLU A 40 -12.66 34.32 13.07
N GLU A 41 -13.76 33.67 13.46
CA GLU A 41 -13.98 32.23 13.26
C GLU A 41 -14.05 31.84 11.76
N LYS A 42 -14.63 32.70 10.91
CA LYS A 42 -14.61 32.51 9.44
C LYS A 42 -13.20 32.67 8.88
N ALA A 43 -12.51 33.73 9.27
CA ALA A 43 -11.16 34.04 8.83
C ALA A 43 -10.16 32.96 9.26
N GLU A 44 -10.25 32.41 10.48
CA GLU A 44 -9.46 31.25 10.90
C GLU A 44 -9.78 30.03 10.02
N LYS A 45 -11.06 29.74 9.76
CA LYS A 45 -11.47 28.64 8.88
C LYS A 45 -11.01 28.82 7.43
N GLN A 46 -10.88 30.04 6.92
CA GLN A 46 -10.31 30.35 5.61
C GLN A 46 -8.79 30.17 5.60
N ARG A 47 -8.06 30.85 6.51
CA ARG A 47 -6.61 30.70 6.67
C ARG A 47 -6.18 29.24 6.91
N LYS A 48 -6.99 28.45 7.62
CA LYS A 48 -6.76 27.01 7.87
C LYS A 48 -7.05 26.11 6.66
N LYS A 49 -7.86 26.56 5.70
CA LYS A 49 -7.99 25.92 4.37
C LYS A 49 -6.82 26.30 3.47
N GLU A 50 -6.49 27.59 3.40
CA GLU A 50 -5.37 28.13 2.61
C GLU A 50 -4.04 27.51 3.03
N ALA A 51 -3.73 27.49 4.34
CA ALA A 51 -2.52 26.85 4.87
C ALA A 51 -2.46 25.35 4.54
N LYS A 52 -3.59 24.63 4.57
CA LYS A 52 -3.64 23.22 4.14
C LYS A 52 -3.43 23.05 2.63
N PHE A 53 -3.99 23.93 1.81
CA PHE A 53 -3.79 23.92 0.37
C PHE A 53 -2.34 24.22 -0.02
N LEU A 54 -1.74 25.24 0.60
CA LEU A 54 -0.33 25.59 0.43
C LEU A 54 0.59 24.46 0.91
N ALA A 55 0.34 23.88 2.10
CA ALA A 55 1.11 22.74 2.60
C ALA A 55 1.03 21.52 1.65
N LYS A 56 -0.16 21.20 1.13
CA LYS A 56 -0.29 20.13 0.12
C LYS A 56 0.50 20.48 -1.16
N LYS A 57 0.37 21.71 -1.67
CA LYS A 57 1.09 22.14 -2.89
C LYS A 57 2.60 22.03 -2.73
N VAL A 58 3.16 22.44 -1.59
CA VAL A 58 4.59 22.32 -1.28
C VAL A 58 5.02 20.85 -1.21
N GLN A 59 4.25 19.97 -0.55
CA GLN A 59 4.53 18.54 -0.50
C GLN A 59 4.47 17.87 -1.89
N GLU A 60 3.52 18.28 -2.73
CA GLU A 60 3.35 17.78 -4.10
C GLU A 60 4.50 18.25 -5.01
N GLU A 61 4.96 19.49 -4.86
CA GLU A 61 6.13 20.04 -5.57
C GLU A 61 7.45 19.41 -5.11
N GLU A 62 7.63 19.21 -3.80
CA GLU A 62 8.80 18.54 -3.23
C GLU A 62 8.89 17.07 -3.70
N ALA A 63 7.79 16.33 -3.63
CA ALA A 63 7.71 14.97 -4.17
C ALA A 63 8.00 14.93 -5.69
N ALA A 64 7.51 15.92 -6.46
CA ALA A 64 7.81 16.04 -7.88
C ALA A 64 9.29 16.37 -8.16
N ARG A 65 9.98 17.14 -7.30
CA ARG A 65 11.43 17.37 -7.42
C ARG A 65 12.22 16.09 -7.09
N ILE A 66 11.88 15.39 -6.02
CA ILE A 66 12.52 14.11 -5.64
C ILE A 66 12.35 13.06 -6.75
N ALA A 67 11.14 12.94 -7.31
CA ALA A 67 10.86 12.00 -8.41
C ALA A 67 11.63 12.34 -9.71
N LYS A 68 11.77 13.64 -10.04
CA LYS A 68 12.59 14.10 -11.17
C LYS A 68 14.07 13.80 -10.96
N GLU A 69 14.59 14.06 -9.77
CA GLU A 69 16.00 13.82 -9.44
C GLU A 69 16.34 12.32 -9.48
N HIS A 70 15.52 11.47 -8.85
CA HIS A 70 15.68 10.02 -8.91
C HIS A 70 15.59 9.48 -10.35
N ARG A 71 14.70 10.04 -11.19
CA ARG A 71 14.66 9.69 -12.62
C ARG A 71 15.94 10.08 -13.34
N ARG A 72 16.49 11.28 -13.10
CA ARG A 72 17.74 11.75 -13.71
C ARG A 72 18.92 10.86 -13.31
N GLN A 73 19.06 10.56 -12.01
CA GLN A 73 20.13 9.70 -11.50
C GLN A 73 20.07 8.30 -12.12
N LYS A 74 18.87 7.71 -12.24
CA LYS A 74 18.69 6.42 -12.92
C LYS A 74 19.04 6.50 -14.41
N GLU A 75 18.64 7.55 -15.13
CA GLU A 75 18.96 7.70 -16.56
C GLU A 75 20.47 7.88 -16.77
N GLU A 76 21.15 8.57 -15.86
CA GLU A 76 22.60 8.75 -15.89
C GLU A 76 23.35 7.45 -15.54
N GLU A 77 22.90 6.70 -14.54
CA GLU A 77 23.42 5.35 -14.21
C GLU A 77 23.25 4.38 -15.39
N GLU A 78 22.06 4.36 -16.02
CA GLU A 78 21.77 3.52 -17.19
C GLU A 78 22.65 3.91 -18.40
N ARG A 79 22.91 5.21 -18.58
CA ARG A 79 23.82 5.73 -19.63
C ARG A 79 25.27 5.36 -19.38
N GLN A 80 25.76 5.51 -18.15
CA GLN A 80 27.12 5.11 -17.75
C GLN A 80 27.30 3.58 -17.86
N ALA A 81 26.30 2.79 -17.47
CA ALA A 81 26.31 1.34 -17.62
C ALA A 81 26.32 0.90 -19.09
N ALA A 82 25.57 1.59 -19.97
CA ALA A 82 25.58 1.34 -21.40
C ALA A 82 26.93 1.67 -22.04
N GLU A 83 27.56 2.79 -21.66
CA GLU A 83 28.90 3.16 -22.12
C GLU A 83 29.98 2.18 -21.63
N ALA A 84 29.95 1.80 -20.34
CA ALA A 84 30.85 0.80 -19.77
C ALA A 84 30.70 -0.57 -20.45
N ALA A 85 29.47 -1.01 -20.75
CA ALA A 85 29.21 -2.24 -21.48
C ALA A 85 29.71 -2.17 -22.94
N LEU A 86 29.63 -1.00 -23.58
CA LEU A 86 30.17 -0.77 -24.93
C LEU A 86 31.71 -0.78 -24.91
N HIS A 87 32.33 -0.16 -23.91
CA HIS A 87 33.78 -0.21 -23.71
C HIS A 87 34.26 -1.65 -23.44
N GLN A 88 33.57 -2.40 -22.57
CA GLN A 88 33.89 -3.80 -22.29
C GLN A 88 33.71 -4.70 -23.53
N LYS A 89 32.75 -4.42 -24.42
CA LYS A 89 32.65 -5.10 -25.71
C LYS A 89 33.85 -4.79 -26.61
N LYS A 90 34.25 -3.51 -26.71
CA LYS A 90 35.43 -3.06 -27.49
C LYS A 90 36.74 -3.67 -26.99
N THR A 91 36.97 -3.76 -25.68
CA THR A 91 38.18 -4.39 -25.12
C THR A 91 38.18 -5.90 -25.39
N ARG A 92 37.10 -6.61 -25.07
CA ARG A 92 36.94 -8.05 -25.37
C ARG A 92 37.08 -8.39 -26.85
N GLU A 93 36.69 -7.50 -27.76
CA GLU A 93 36.91 -7.69 -29.19
C GLU A 93 38.39 -7.50 -29.60
N LYS A 94 39.08 -6.51 -29.02
CA LYS A 94 40.53 -6.34 -29.20
C LYS A 94 41.31 -7.53 -28.65
N GLU A 95 40.99 -7.99 -27.44
CA GLU A 95 41.56 -9.19 -26.80
C GLU A 95 41.36 -10.44 -27.68
N LYS A 96 40.13 -10.68 -28.15
CA LYS A 96 39.84 -11.79 -29.09
C LYS A 96 40.60 -11.68 -30.41
N LYS A 97 40.84 -10.47 -30.93
CA LYS A 97 41.67 -10.25 -32.13
C LYS A 97 43.15 -10.52 -31.86
N LEU A 98 43.67 -10.18 -30.68
CA LEU A 98 45.04 -10.52 -30.27
C LEU A 98 45.20 -12.03 -30.04
N LEU A 99 44.28 -12.67 -29.33
CA LEU A 99 44.27 -14.13 -29.12
C LEU A 99 44.25 -14.89 -30.45
N ARG A 100 43.43 -14.46 -31.42
CA ARG A 100 43.45 -15.04 -32.77
C ARG A 100 44.82 -14.92 -33.45
N LYS A 101 45.49 -13.77 -33.35
CA LYS A 101 46.85 -13.57 -33.90
C LYS A 101 47.88 -14.49 -33.25
N GLU A 102 47.97 -14.52 -31.93
CA GLU A 102 48.97 -15.37 -31.25
C GLU A 102 48.66 -16.87 -31.44
N ARG A 103 47.38 -17.28 -31.51
CA ARG A 103 46.99 -18.67 -31.85
C ARG A 103 47.39 -19.06 -33.28
N THR A 104 47.29 -18.14 -34.25
CA THR A 104 47.79 -18.40 -35.61
C THR A 104 49.32 -18.45 -35.63
N ARG A 105 50.00 -17.53 -34.91
CA ARG A 105 51.46 -17.52 -34.74
C ARG A 105 51.98 -18.84 -34.16
N LEU A 106 51.35 -19.36 -33.10
CA LEU A 106 51.73 -20.66 -32.51
C LEU A 106 51.65 -21.80 -33.53
N ARG A 107 50.54 -21.90 -34.28
CA ARG A 107 50.39 -22.91 -35.36
C ARG A 107 51.46 -22.79 -36.45
N THR A 108 51.80 -21.57 -36.86
CA THR A 108 52.86 -21.34 -37.86
C THR A 108 54.23 -21.78 -37.34
N LEU A 109 54.55 -21.51 -36.08
CA LEU A 109 55.81 -21.93 -35.46
C LEU A 109 55.87 -23.45 -35.22
N SER A 110 54.75 -24.06 -34.79
CA SER A 110 54.67 -25.50 -34.57
C SER A 110 54.62 -26.33 -35.85
N ALA A 111 54.27 -25.76 -37.01
CA ALA A 111 54.23 -26.49 -38.28
C ALA A 111 55.58 -27.17 -38.64
N SER A 112 56.70 -26.56 -38.26
CA SER A 112 58.06 -27.15 -38.41
C SER A 112 58.30 -28.35 -37.49
N VAL A 113 57.68 -28.36 -36.31
CA VAL A 113 57.73 -29.46 -35.33
C VAL A 113 56.83 -30.62 -35.76
N LEU A 114 55.59 -30.31 -36.17
CA LEU A 114 54.58 -31.27 -36.62
C LEU A 114 55.01 -32.00 -37.90
N SER A 115 55.46 -31.26 -38.93
CA SER A 115 55.93 -31.85 -40.19
C SER A 115 57.19 -32.72 -40.07
N ARG A 116 57.91 -32.61 -38.94
CA ARG A 116 59.07 -33.44 -38.58
C ARG A 116 58.75 -34.48 -37.49
N ASN A 117 57.49 -34.54 -37.03
CA ASN A 117 56.98 -35.41 -35.97
C ASN A 117 57.88 -35.49 -34.72
N LEU A 118 58.37 -34.34 -34.24
CA LEU A 118 59.36 -34.29 -33.16
C LEU A 118 58.70 -34.45 -31.78
N LEU A 119 59.22 -35.40 -30.98
CA LEU A 119 58.78 -35.68 -29.60
C LEU A 119 57.29 -36.06 -29.48
N ASP A 120 56.72 -36.70 -30.48
CA ASP A 120 55.35 -37.24 -30.48
C ASP A 120 54.25 -36.18 -30.20
N ILE A 121 54.49 -34.94 -30.65
CA ILE A 121 53.56 -33.82 -30.48
C ILE A 121 52.55 -33.83 -31.62
N THR A 122 51.27 -33.88 -31.28
CA THR A 122 50.16 -33.93 -32.24
C THR A 122 49.63 -32.54 -32.60
N GLU A 123 48.80 -32.46 -33.65
CA GLU A 123 48.07 -31.23 -33.96
C GLU A 123 47.02 -30.90 -32.87
N GLU A 124 46.45 -31.94 -32.23
CA GLU A 124 45.52 -31.81 -31.10
C GLU A 124 46.19 -31.18 -29.87
N ASP A 125 47.45 -31.53 -29.56
CA ASP A 125 48.24 -30.89 -28.51
C ASP A 125 48.40 -29.37 -28.76
N VAL A 126 48.69 -28.98 -30.00
CA VAL A 126 48.86 -27.57 -30.38
C VAL A 126 47.55 -26.80 -30.28
N GLU A 127 46.41 -27.42 -30.63
CA GLU A 127 45.10 -26.80 -30.45
C GLU A 127 44.68 -26.74 -28.97
N ASN A 128 45.01 -27.75 -28.18
CA ASN A 128 44.81 -27.74 -26.73
C ASN A 128 45.61 -26.60 -26.06
N LEU A 129 46.87 -26.38 -26.46
CA LEU A 129 47.64 -25.18 -26.05
C LEU A 129 46.99 -23.87 -26.55
N CYS A 130 46.54 -23.82 -27.79
CA CYS A 130 45.82 -22.65 -28.31
C CYS A 130 44.58 -22.34 -27.46
N MET A 131 43.78 -23.35 -27.11
CA MET A 131 42.51 -23.19 -26.39
C MET A 131 42.69 -22.84 -24.91
N SER A 132 43.64 -23.48 -24.23
CA SER A 132 43.90 -23.34 -22.79
C SER A 132 44.70 -22.11 -22.40
N LEU A 133 45.68 -21.68 -23.20
CA LEU A 133 46.58 -20.60 -22.81
C LEU A 133 45.96 -19.20 -22.98
N GLU A 134 46.09 -18.40 -21.93
CA GLU A 134 45.81 -16.97 -21.94
C GLU A 134 46.83 -16.18 -22.79
N ILE A 135 46.43 -14.99 -23.26
CA ILE A 135 47.16 -14.18 -24.23
C ILE A 135 48.64 -13.93 -23.86
N GLU A 136 48.94 -13.70 -22.59
CA GLU A 136 50.30 -13.40 -22.12
C GLU A 136 51.20 -14.65 -22.16
N ARG A 137 50.70 -15.78 -21.67
CA ARG A 137 51.40 -17.08 -21.71
C ARG A 137 51.60 -17.55 -23.15
N LEU A 138 50.57 -17.41 -23.98
CA LEU A 138 50.60 -17.79 -25.39
C LEU A 138 51.61 -16.95 -26.18
N ARG A 139 51.65 -15.62 -25.96
CA ARG A 139 52.69 -14.75 -26.55
C ARG A 139 54.08 -15.16 -26.10
N ASN A 140 54.30 -15.38 -24.80
CA ASN A 140 55.61 -15.73 -24.27
C ASN A 140 56.10 -17.11 -24.77
N LEU A 141 55.19 -18.05 -25.01
CA LEU A 141 55.51 -19.32 -25.68
C LEU A 141 55.95 -19.10 -27.13
N CYS A 142 55.22 -18.29 -27.91
CA CYS A 142 55.60 -17.94 -29.28
C CYS A 142 56.98 -17.25 -29.35
N GLU A 143 57.25 -16.29 -28.46
CA GLU A 143 58.55 -15.59 -28.37
C GLU A 143 59.70 -16.57 -28.04
N LYS A 144 59.48 -17.50 -27.11
CA LYS A 144 60.45 -18.56 -26.79
C LYS A 144 60.65 -19.56 -27.95
N MET A 145 59.61 -19.82 -28.74
CA MET A 145 59.68 -20.69 -29.92
C MET A 145 60.32 -20.02 -31.14
N GLU A 146 60.29 -18.70 -31.25
CA GLU A 146 61.05 -17.95 -32.28
C GLU A 146 62.55 -17.89 -31.96
N ALA A 147 62.92 -17.93 -30.68
CA ALA A 147 64.31 -17.91 -30.22
C ALA A 147 65.00 -19.30 -30.21
N LYS A 148 64.34 -20.37 -30.68
CA LYS A 148 64.86 -21.74 -30.72
C LYS A 148 64.42 -22.46 -32.00
N GLU A 149 65.13 -23.51 -32.41
CA GLU A 149 64.80 -24.29 -33.61
C GLU A 149 64.66 -25.80 -33.35
N GLY A 150 63.75 -26.46 -34.09
CA GLY A 150 63.67 -27.91 -34.18
C GLY A 150 63.30 -28.61 -32.87
N VAL A 151 64.16 -29.52 -32.39
CA VAL A 151 63.91 -30.32 -31.18
C VAL A 151 63.71 -29.44 -29.94
N GLU A 152 64.34 -28.28 -29.89
CA GLU A 152 64.17 -27.32 -28.79
C GLU A 152 62.81 -26.59 -28.82
N GLN A 153 62.19 -26.42 -29.98
CA GLN A 153 60.81 -25.94 -30.10
C GLN A 153 59.82 -27.02 -29.63
N ALA A 154 60.09 -28.30 -29.98
CA ALA A 154 59.31 -29.44 -29.52
C ALA A 154 59.34 -29.57 -27.98
N LYS A 155 60.53 -29.40 -27.35
CA LYS A 155 60.63 -29.40 -25.87
C LYS A 155 59.77 -28.32 -25.22
N LEU A 156 59.77 -27.09 -25.75
CA LEU A 156 58.96 -25.98 -25.22
C LEU A 156 57.45 -26.26 -25.30
N LEU A 157 56.99 -26.85 -26.40
CA LEU A 157 55.59 -27.28 -26.54
C LEU A 157 55.24 -28.39 -25.53
N LYS A 158 56.10 -29.39 -25.36
CA LYS A 158 55.87 -30.50 -24.42
C LYS A 158 55.94 -30.08 -22.94
N GLU A 159 56.79 -29.09 -22.63
CA GLU A 159 56.83 -28.40 -21.33
C GLU A 159 55.52 -27.63 -21.07
N ALA A 160 55.01 -26.88 -22.05
CA ALA A 160 53.77 -26.13 -21.93
C ALA A 160 52.54 -27.05 -21.71
N LEU A 161 52.52 -28.23 -22.36
CA LEU A 161 51.47 -29.25 -22.14
C LEU A 161 51.53 -29.81 -20.71
N GLY A 162 52.72 -30.17 -20.22
CA GLY A 162 52.91 -30.67 -18.86
C GLY A 162 52.51 -29.64 -17.78
N CYS A 163 52.67 -28.35 -18.05
CA CYS A 163 52.24 -27.27 -17.15
C CYS A 163 50.72 -27.16 -17.00
N ASN A 164 49.92 -27.60 -17.96
CA ASN A 164 48.46 -27.58 -17.86
C ASN A 164 47.93 -28.71 -16.96
N HIS A 165 48.46 -29.94 -17.10
CA HIS A 165 47.95 -31.10 -16.38
C HIS A 165 48.12 -30.98 -14.84
N ASN A 166 49.19 -30.30 -14.40
CA ASN A 166 49.47 -30.03 -12.98
C ASN A 166 48.48 -29.07 -12.29
N LEU A 167 47.51 -28.49 -13.02
CA LEU A 167 46.47 -27.60 -12.45
C LEU A 167 45.10 -28.27 -12.28
N GLU A 168 44.85 -29.41 -12.93
CA GLU A 168 43.55 -30.11 -12.83
C GLU A 168 43.56 -31.19 -11.73
N ASP A 169 44.71 -31.83 -11.47
CA ASP A 169 44.87 -32.94 -10.52
C ASP A 169 44.89 -32.51 -9.02
N GLN A 170 44.16 -31.44 -8.67
CA GLN A 170 44.16 -30.90 -7.31
C GLN A 170 42.77 -30.46 -6.78
N MET A 171 41.68 -30.95 -7.39
CA MET A 171 40.30 -30.69 -6.94
C MET A 171 39.38 -31.92 -6.82
N GLN A 172 39.92 -33.15 -6.72
CA GLN A 172 39.11 -34.36 -6.47
C GLN A 172 39.66 -35.30 -5.39
N ASP A 173 39.59 -34.91 -4.10
CA ASP A 173 39.18 -35.84 -3.03
C ASP A 173 38.79 -35.11 -1.73
N LYS A 174 38.34 -35.87 -0.72
CA LYS A 174 38.10 -35.54 0.71
C LYS A 174 36.78 -34.87 1.03
N ASN A 175 35.70 -35.62 0.81
CA ASN A 175 34.60 -35.68 1.76
C ASN A 175 34.88 -36.75 2.83
N PRO A 176 34.99 -36.38 4.11
CA PRO A 176 34.57 -37.29 5.18
C PRO A 176 33.55 -36.64 6.14
N LYS A 177 32.46 -37.36 6.40
CA LYS A 177 31.52 -37.06 7.50
C LYS A 177 32.13 -37.50 8.83
N ALA A 178 32.08 -36.64 9.86
CA ALA A 178 32.15 -37.07 11.26
C ALA A 178 31.46 -36.05 12.19
N ASN A 179 30.63 -36.54 13.13
CA ASN A 179 30.24 -35.79 14.33
C ASN A 179 31.28 -36.06 15.43
N GLY A 180 31.69 -35.05 16.21
CA GLY A 180 32.79 -35.25 17.18
C GLY A 180 33.08 -34.12 18.18
N PHE A 181 32.09 -33.76 19.00
CA PHE A 181 32.20 -33.40 20.43
C PHE A 181 33.35 -32.51 20.99
N VAL A 182 32.91 -31.46 21.73
CA VAL A 182 33.56 -30.78 22.88
C VAL A 182 34.44 -29.51 22.68
N GLN A 183 34.50 -28.76 23.78
CA GLN A 183 34.96 -27.38 23.95
C GLN A 183 36.44 -27.29 24.34
N VAL A 184 37.05 -26.09 24.23
CA VAL A 184 37.63 -25.38 25.39
C VAL A 184 37.84 -23.89 25.09
N ASN A 185 38.01 -23.09 26.14
CA ASN A 185 38.04 -21.62 26.12
C ASN A 185 39.30 -21.02 25.47
N GLY A 186 39.18 -19.78 24.96
CA GLY A 186 40.30 -18.99 24.46
C GLY A 186 39.89 -17.54 24.19
N SER A 187 39.98 -16.70 25.23
CA SER A 187 39.73 -15.26 25.17
C SER A 187 40.80 -14.51 24.38
N ASP A 188 40.43 -13.52 23.56
CA ASP A 188 40.98 -12.16 23.75
C ASP A 188 40.08 -11.05 23.16
N LEU A 189 40.50 -9.81 23.40
CA LEU A 189 39.80 -8.56 23.16
C LEU A 189 39.98 -8.01 21.73
N LEU A 190 38.93 -7.38 21.20
CA LEU A 190 38.79 -5.90 21.14
C LEU A 190 37.97 -5.44 19.92
N SER A 191 37.12 -4.42 20.16
CA SER A 191 36.54 -3.46 19.20
C SER A 191 36.27 -3.91 17.75
N SER A 192 35.02 -4.27 17.47
CA SER A 192 34.41 -3.87 16.20
C SER A 192 32.99 -3.36 16.47
N SER A 193 32.81 -2.03 16.45
CA SER A 193 31.49 -1.40 16.50
C SER A 193 30.78 -1.57 15.16
N ARG A 194 30.41 -2.82 14.85
CA ARG A 194 29.45 -3.13 13.80
C ARG A 194 28.08 -3.05 14.44
N GLU A 195 27.30 -2.06 14.03
CA GLU A 195 25.85 -2.12 14.12
C GLU A 195 25.41 -3.47 13.53
N LYS A 196 24.97 -4.40 14.40
CA LYS A 196 24.33 -5.63 13.95
C LYS A 196 23.01 -5.20 13.32
N LYS A 197 23.01 -4.96 12.00
CA LYS A 197 21.83 -4.59 11.23
C LYS A 197 20.73 -5.59 11.54
N GLU A 198 19.76 -5.15 12.35
CA GLU A 198 18.76 -6.03 12.97
C GLU A 198 18.07 -6.83 11.86
N LYS A 199 18.29 -8.15 11.83
CA LYS A 199 17.90 -8.96 10.69
C LYS A 199 16.39 -8.79 10.49
N PRO A 200 15.91 -8.36 9.31
CA PRO A 200 14.52 -7.96 9.15
C PRO A 200 13.60 -9.14 9.51
N TRP A 201 12.54 -8.84 10.28
CA TRP A 201 11.65 -9.86 10.82
C TRP A 201 10.86 -10.55 9.71
N GLY A 202 10.99 -11.87 9.61
CA GLY A 202 10.28 -12.67 8.62
C GLY A 202 8.79 -12.74 8.89
N ARG A 203 7.94 -12.87 7.87
CA ARG A 203 6.47 -12.97 8.06
C ARG A 203 6.08 -14.14 8.97
N GLU A 204 6.74 -15.28 8.81
CA GLU A 204 6.58 -16.47 9.66
C GLU A 204 7.10 -16.24 11.09
N GLU A 205 8.18 -15.48 11.24
CA GLU A 205 8.77 -15.14 12.54
C GLU A 205 7.86 -14.19 13.34
N ILE A 206 7.19 -13.25 12.66
CA ILE A 206 6.16 -12.38 13.26
C ILE A 206 4.91 -13.18 13.63
N GLU A 207 4.56 -14.19 12.84
CA GLU A 207 3.49 -15.14 13.14
C GLU A 207 3.81 -15.98 14.40
N LEU A 208 5.05 -16.50 14.50
CA LEU A 208 5.55 -17.21 15.68
C LEU A 208 5.61 -16.30 16.92
N LEU A 209 6.08 -15.06 16.79
CA LEU A 209 6.08 -14.07 17.88
C LEU A 209 4.66 -13.81 18.40
N ARG A 210 3.67 -13.69 17.52
CA ARG A 210 2.27 -13.50 17.92
C ARG A 210 1.68 -14.74 18.60
N LYS A 211 2.00 -15.94 18.09
CA LYS A 211 1.63 -17.20 18.74
C LYS A 211 2.28 -17.35 20.12
N GLY A 212 3.57 -17.01 20.26
CA GLY A 212 4.29 -17.00 21.53
C GLY A 212 3.69 -16.01 22.54
N MET A 213 3.42 -14.77 22.11
CA MET A 213 2.72 -13.76 22.92
C MET A 213 1.35 -14.21 23.42
N GLN A 214 0.62 -15.00 22.63
CA GLN A 214 -0.70 -15.53 22.98
C GLN A 214 -0.63 -16.82 23.83
N LYS A 215 0.38 -17.68 23.62
CA LYS A 215 0.62 -18.93 24.34
C LYS A 215 1.19 -18.70 25.75
N TYR A 216 2.07 -17.71 25.89
CA TYR A 216 2.73 -17.33 27.14
C TYR A 216 2.24 -15.93 27.54
N PRO A 217 1.20 -15.81 28.39
CA PRO A 217 0.63 -14.50 28.78
C PRO A 217 1.54 -13.71 29.73
N LYS A 218 1.13 -12.48 30.06
CA LYS A 218 1.76 -11.70 31.14
C LYS A 218 1.66 -12.48 32.47
N GLY A 219 2.77 -12.64 33.17
CA GLY A 219 2.88 -13.46 34.39
C GLY A 219 3.62 -14.79 34.22
N THR A 220 3.88 -15.25 32.99
CA THR A 220 4.82 -16.36 32.76
C THR A 220 6.22 -15.97 33.24
N SER A 221 6.86 -16.79 34.09
CA SER A 221 8.27 -16.60 34.48
C SER A 221 9.18 -16.78 33.27
N ARG A 222 10.25 -15.98 33.16
CA ARG A 222 11.19 -15.98 32.01
C ARG A 222 10.49 -15.92 30.64
N ARG A 223 9.42 -15.11 30.56
CA ARG A 223 8.52 -15.01 29.39
C ARG A 223 9.24 -14.75 28.08
N TRP A 224 10.31 -13.95 28.09
CA TRP A 224 10.97 -13.51 26.86
C TRP A 224 12.00 -14.53 26.38
N GLU A 225 12.67 -15.20 27.32
CA GLU A 225 13.53 -16.36 27.06
C GLU A 225 12.71 -17.50 26.45
N VAL A 226 11.60 -17.87 27.09
CA VAL A 226 10.67 -18.92 26.63
C VAL A 226 10.05 -18.58 25.26
N ILE A 227 9.88 -17.29 24.92
CA ILE A 227 9.40 -16.87 23.61
C ILE A 227 10.52 -16.85 22.55
N SER A 228 11.75 -16.48 22.91
CA SER A 228 12.90 -16.63 22.00
C SER A 228 13.10 -18.10 21.64
N GLU A 229 13.09 -19.00 22.64
CA GLU A 229 13.16 -20.44 22.46
C GLU A 229 11.99 -20.98 21.61
N TYR A 230 10.76 -20.54 21.87
CA TYR A 230 9.58 -20.93 21.07
C TYR A 230 9.61 -20.43 19.61
N ILE A 231 10.30 -19.33 19.32
CA ILE A 231 10.51 -18.84 17.94
C ILE A 231 11.68 -19.58 17.27
N GLY A 232 12.68 -20.02 18.03
CA GLY A 232 13.77 -20.89 17.57
C GLY A 232 14.83 -20.23 16.68
N THR A 233 14.72 -18.92 16.40
CA THR A 233 15.63 -18.19 15.48
C THR A 233 16.89 -17.64 16.15
N GLY A 234 17.10 -17.89 17.44
CA GLY A 234 18.30 -17.49 18.18
C GLY A 234 18.41 -15.98 18.47
N ARG A 235 17.32 -15.21 18.33
CA ARG A 235 17.32 -13.76 18.61
C ARG A 235 17.41 -13.48 20.11
N PRO A 236 18.18 -12.44 20.52
CA PRO A 236 18.26 -12.03 21.92
C PRO A 236 16.92 -11.51 22.43
N VAL A 237 16.71 -11.60 23.74
CA VAL A 237 15.49 -11.15 24.45
C VAL A 237 15.13 -9.70 24.13
N GLU A 238 16.14 -8.86 23.93
CA GLU A 238 16.05 -7.44 23.59
C GLU A 238 15.41 -7.23 22.21
N GLU A 239 15.73 -8.08 21.22
CA GLU A 239 15.09 -8.05 19.90
C GLU A 239 13.63 -8.52 19.97
N ILE A 240 13.34 -9.56 20.78
CA ILE A 240 11.95 -10.04 21.00
C ILE A 240 11.10 -8.93 21.64
N LEU A 241 11.63 -8.25 22.67
CA LEU A 241 11.03 -7.10 23.33
C LEU A 241 10.80 -5.93 22.37
N LYS A 242 11.84 -5.56 21.60
CA LYS A 242 11.79 -4.46 20.63
C LYS A 242 10.74 -4.75 19.56
N ALA A 243 10.78 -5.92 18.93
CA ALA A 243 9.83 -6.32 17.89
C ALA A 243 8.39 -6.48 18.41
N THR A 244 8.21 -6.94 19.65
CA THR A 244 6.89 -6.93 20.29
C THR A 244 6.34 -5.50 20.38
N LYS A 245 7.18 -4.53 20.75
CA LYS A 245 6.81 -3.11 20.84
C LYS A 245 6.60 -2.44 19.48
N THR A 246 7.43 -2.75 18.46
CA THR A 246 7.44 -2.05 17.16
C THR A 246 6.65 -2.75 16.05
N VAL A 247 6.52 -4.07 16.06
CA VAL A 247 5.84 -4.86 15.01
C VAL A 247 4.46 -5.32 15.45
N LEU A 248 4.28 -5.61 16.76
CA LEU A 248 3.01 -6.12 17.30
C LEU A 248 2.17 -5.07 18.03
N LEU A 249 2.80 -4.21 18.83
CA LEU A 249 2.14 -3.11 19.57
C LEU A 249 2.30 -1.74 18.91
N GLN A 250 2.70 -1.68 17.63
CA GLN A 250 2.47 -0.49 16.82
C GLN A 250 0.95 -0.23 16.77
N LYS A 251 0.48 0.77 17.51
CA LYS A 251 -0.85 1.34 17.29
C LYS A 251 -0.90 1.75 15.81
N PRO A 252 -1.92 1.34 15.04
CA PRO A 252 -1.96 1.67 13.62
C PRO A 252 -1.96 3.18 13.48
N ASP A 253 -1.00 3.68 12.70
CA ASP A 253 -0.73 5.10 12.44
C ASP A 253 -2.05 5.84 12.17
N SER A 254 -2.38 6.83 13.01
CA SER A 254 -3.72 7.45 13.01
C SER A 254 -4.06 8.16 11.70
N ALA A 255 -3.05 8.58 10.92
CA ALA A 255 -3.24 9.03 9.56
C ALA A 255 -3.72 7.89 8.64
N LYS A 256 -2.99 6.76 8.63
CA LYS A 256 -3.28 5.58 7.80
C LYS A 256 -4.58 4.87 8.20
N VAL A 257 -4.98 4.93 9.48
CA VAL A 257 -6.31 4.47 9.93
C VAL A 257 -7.42 5.23 9.20
N PHE A 258 -7.28 6.56 9.07
CA PHE A 258 -8.27 7.41 8.40
C PHE A 258 -8.35 7.14 6.90
N ASP A 259 -7.22 7.05 6.19
CA ASP A 259 -7.22 6.69 4.77
C ASP A 259 -7.83 5.30 4.53
N SER A 260 -7.47 4.30 5.33
CA SER A 260 -8.06 2.96 5.22
C SER A 260 -9.55 2.90 5.59
N PHE A 261 -10.10 3.96 6.19
CA PHE A 261 -11.51 4.14 6.49
C PHE A 261 -12.26 4.92 5.38
N LEU A 262 -11.58 5.86 4.71
CA LEU A 262 -12.07 6.48 3.47
C LEU A 262 -12.14 5.46 2.33
N GLU A 263 -11.08 4.69 2.13
CA GLU A 263 -10.95 3.63 1.12
C GLU A 263 -11.97 2.49 1.32
N LYS A 264 -12.43 2.27 2.56
CA LYS A 264 -13.51 1.31 2.89
C LYS A 264 -14.92 1.90 2.77
N ARG A 265 -15.08 3.18 2.41
CA ARG A 265 -16.35 3.75 1.96
C ARG A 265 -16.42 3.63 0.43
N LYS A 266 -17.57 3.19 -0.07
CA LYS A 266 -17.83 3.24 -1.52
C LYS A 266 -17.72 4.69 -2.01
N PRO A 267 -17.22 4.95 -3.23
CA PRO A 267 -17.40 6.25 -3.86
C PRO A 267 -18.91 6.55 -3.95
N SER A 268 -19.30 7.75 -3.55
CA SER A 268 -20.66 8.25 -3.76
C SER A 268 -20.93 8.38 -5.25
N GLN A 269 -22.05 7.85 -5.73
CA GLN A 269 -22.48 8.06 -7.11
C GLN A 269 -22.63 9.56 -7.37
N SER A 270 -22.03 10.05 -8.45
CA SER A 270 -22.18 11.44 -8.89
C SER A 270 -23.59 11.65 -9.41
N ILE A 271 -24.40 12.40 -8.68
CA ILE A 271 -25.74 12.79 -9.11
C ILE A 271 -25.58 13.91 -10.16
N ALA A 272 -25.64 13.54 -11.44
CA ALA A 272 -25.63 14.50 -12.54
C ALA A 272 -27.02 15.13 -12.67
N SER A 273 -27.27 16.22 -11.94
CA SER A 273 -28.44 17.08 -12.15
C SER A 273 -28.13 18.13 -13.22
N PRO A 274 -28.76 18.08 -14.40
CA PRO A 274 -28.65 19.14 -15.40
C PRO A 274 -29.51 20.35 -15.02
N LEU A 275 -29.18 21.50 -15.64
CA LEU A 275 -29.95 22.76 -15.63
C LEU A 275 -30.24 23.40 -14.25
N THR A 276 -29.53 24.50 -14.00
CA THR A 276 -30.23 25.78 -13.92
C THR A 276 -29.54 26.76 -14.88
N THR A 277 -30.32 27.35 -15.78
CA THR A 277 -29.85 28.35 -16.74
C THR A 277 -29.64 29.68 -16.02
N ARG A 278 -28.44 30.24 -16.13
CA ARG A 278 -28.21 31.67 -15.90
C ARG A 278 -27.40 32.23 -17.06
N GLU A 279 -28.08 33.03 -17.86
CA GLU A 279 -27.57 33.72 -19.03
C GLU A 279 -26.57 34.83 -18.63
N GLU A 280 -25.63 35.14 -19.52
CA GLU A 280 -24.56 36.11 -19.29
C GLU A 280 -25.01 37.53 -19.68
N VAL A 281 -24.70 38.51 -18.82
CA VAL A 281 -24.63 39.93 -19.19
C VAL A 281 -23.55 40.62 -18.36
N GLU A 282 -22.41 40.91 -18.99
CA GLU A 282 -21.47 41.92 -18.48
C GLU A 282 -21.99 43.31 -18.90
N GLY A 283 -22.12 44.24 -17.94
CA GLY A 283 -22.86 45.49 -18.12
C GLY A 283 -22.38 46.61 -17.19
N VAL A 284 -21.32 47.28 -17.63
CA VAL A 284 -20.52 48.30 -16.93
C VAL A 284 -21.30 49.55 -16.44
N SER A 285 -21.04 49.95 -15.18
CA SER A 285 -20.99 51.34 -14.64
C SER A 285 -22.18 52.14 -14.06
N ILE A 286 -21.78 53.00 -13.10
CA ILE A 286 -22.32 54.32 -12.68
C ILE A 286 -23.48 54.34 -11.64
N SER A 287 -23.71 55.52 -11.04
CA SER A 287 -24.01 55.74 -9.62
C SER A 287 -25.14 56.77 -9.33
N ASN A 288 -25.44 56.95 -8.03
CA ASN A 288 -26.32 57.97 -7.41
C ASN A 288 -27.84 57.83 -7.64
N GLY A 289 -28.69 58.44 -6.79
CA GLY A 289 -30.08 58.66 -7.26
C GLY A 289 -31.27 59.00 -6.33
N VAL A 290 -31.19 58.90 -4.99
CA VAL A 290 -31.99 59.73 -4.02
C VAL A 290 -33.51 60.02 -4.28
N LYS A 291 -34.37 59.48 -3.37
CA LYS A 291 -35.70 59.99 -2.86
C LYS A 291 -37.06 59.76 -3.59
N SER A 292 -38.06 59.44 -2.75
CA SER A 292 -39.54 59.70 -2.84
C SER A 292 -40.37 58.98 -3.93
N SER A 293 -41.68 58.69 -3.75
CA SER A 293 -42.59 58.81 -2.58
C SER A 293 -43.94 58.09 -2.79
N ALA A 294 -44.51 57.50 -1.73
CA ALA A 294 -45.95 57.30 -1.45
C ALA A 294 -46.83 56.50 -2.48
N ALA A 295 -47.98 55.90 -2.12
CA ALA A 295 -48.74 55.87 -0.87
C ALA A 295 -49.52 54.52 -0.69
N LYS A 296 -50.05 54.29 0.53
CA LYS A 296 -51.43 53.82 0.88
C LYS A 296 -52.23 53.01 -0.17
N THR A 297 -52.94 51.89 0.06
CA THR A 297 -53.96 51.42 1.08
C THR A 297 -54.82 50.38 0.29
N ASP A 298 -55.63 49.45 0.81
CA ASP A 298 -56.04 48.97 2.15
C ASP A 298 -56.51 47.48 2.03
N ASN A 299 -56.90 46.87 3.16
CA ASN A 299 -57.97 45.87 3.42
C ASN A 299 -58.59 45.01 2.27
N ASP A 300 -59.07 43.77 2.46
CA ASP A 300 -59.08 42.87 3.64
C ASP A 300 -59.48 41.43 3.26
N ASN A 301 -59.37 40.54 4.26
CA ASN A 301 -60.40 39.57 4.71
C ASN A 301 -60.12 38.05 4.67
N GLU A 302 -60.78 37.39 5.63
CA GLU A 302 -61.02 35.97 5.97
C GLU A 302 -60.65 34.87 4.94
N SER A 303 -60.13 33.68 5.30
CA SER A 303 -60.62 32.70 6.32
C SER A 303 -62.04 32.14 6.00
N SER A 304 -62.45 30.91 6.32
CA SER A 304 -61.82 29.80 7.04
C SER A 304 -62.39 28.43 6.55
N SER A 305 -61.70 27.33 6.90
CA SER A 305 -62.18 25.94 7.17
C SER A 305 -63.63 25.50 6.78
N GLN A 306 -63.87 24.25 6.33
CA GLN A 306 -64.19 23.13 7.25
C GLN A 306 -64.15 21.68 6.66
N VAL A 307 -64.32 20.72 7.58
CA VAL A 307 -64.08 19.25 7.68
C VAL A 307 -64.81 18.21 6.77
N ALA A 308 -64.11 17.08 6.49
CA ALA A 308 -64.57 15.65 6.39
C ALA A 308 -65.63 15.24 5.30
N ASN A 309 -66.04 13.98 5.01
CA ASN A 309 -65.73 12.57 5.40
C ASN A 309 -66.23 11.61 4.25
N ASP A 310 -66.27 10.25 4.19
CA ASP A 310 -65.93 9.04 5.00
C ASP A 310 -65.85 7.76 4.09
N LYS A 311 -65.28 6.64 4.59
CA LYS A 311 -65.45 5.17 4.27
C LYS A 311 -65.42 4.50 2.87
N ASN A 312 -64.87 3.27 2.92
CA ASN A 312 -64.61 2.22 1.89
C ASN A 312 -65.83 1.52 1.22
N SER A 313 -65.57 0.79 0.11
CA SER A 313 -65.79 -0.68 -0.01
C SER A 313 -65.02 -1.28 -1.22
N ASP A 314 -64.78 -2.61 -1.23
CA ASP A 314 -63.98 -3.38 -2.21
C ASP A 314 -64.78 -3.98 -3.40
N ASP A 315 -64.13 -4.27 -4.56
CA ASP A 315 -63.78 -5.66 -5.01
C ASP A 315 -62.99 -5.71 -6.37
N VAL A 316 -62.38 -6.87 -6.67
CA VAL A 316 -61.69 -7.43 -7.86
C VAL A 316 -62.32 -7.05 -9.23
N MET A 317 -61.64 -6.80 -10.37
CA MET A 317 -60.23 -6.92 -10.88
C MET A 317 -59.98 -5.83 -11.99
N THR A 318 -59.03 -5.79 -12.96
CA THR A 318 -58.08 -6.74 -13.61
C THR A 318 -56.92 -6.02 -14.35
N ASN A 319 -55.80 -6.73 -14.56
CA ASN A 319 -54.76 -6.60 -15.63
C ASN A 319 -53.98 -5.29 -15.92
N ALA A 320 -52.68 -5.51 -16.19
CA ALA A 320 -51.73 -4.76 -17.05
C ALA A 320 -50.87 -3.60 -16.48
N ASN A 321 -49.55 -3.87 -16.49
CA ASN A 321 -48.37 -3.00 -16.60
C ASN A 321 -48.03 -1.92 -15.55
N ASP A 322 -46.78 -2.05 -15.06
CA ASP A 322 -45.83 -1.05 -14.57
C ASP A 322 -46.21 -0.08 -13.43
N GLY A 323 -45.27 0.17 -12.52
CA GLY A 323 -45.48 1.12 -11.41
C GLY A 323 -44.76 0.80 -10.11
N ILE A 324 -43.55 1.33 -9.99
CA ILE A 324 -42.76 1.53 -8.75
C ILE A 324 -43.61 1.72 -7.46
N SER A 325 -43.36 0.93 -6.39
CA SER A 325 -43.98 1.16 -5.07
C SER A 325 -43.24 0.56 -3.86
N SER A 326 -43.45 1.20 -2.70
CA SER A 326 -42.91 0.94 -1.34
C SER A 326 -41.48 0.40 -1.18
N SER A 327 -40.54 1.32 -1.00
CA SER A 327 -39.21 1.04 -0.43
C SER A 327 -39.25 0.78 1.10
N SER A 328 -40.33 1.23 1.76
CA SER A 328 -40.50 1.30 3.22
C SER A 328 -40.58 -0.07 3.89
N ASP A 329 -41.39 -0.98 3.35
CA ASP A 329 -41.76 -2.21 4.06
C ASP A 329 -40.65 -3.29 4.05
N GLN A 330 -39.67 -3.15 3.16
CA GLN A 330 -38.61 -4.16 3.02
C GLN A 330 -37.57 -4.15 4.15
N ASP A 331 -37.47 -3.10 4.97
CA ASP A 331 -36.50 -3.04 6.07
C ASP A 331 -37.05 -3.55 7.42
N VAL A 332 -38.34 -3.90 7.49
CA VAL A 332 -38.96 -4.55 8.65
C VAL A 332 -38.51 -6.02 8.70
N TRP A 333 -38.06 -6.50 9.86
CA TRP A 333 -37.59 -7.88 10.06
C TRP A 333 -38.54 -8.65 10.98
N SER A 334 -39.04 -9.80 10.52
CA SER A 334 -39.82 -10.71 11.38
C SER A 334 -38.90 -11.60 12.21
N ALA A 335 -39.39 -12.06 13.37
CA ALA A 335 -38.69 -13.03 14.22
C ALA A 335 -38.45 -14.40 13.53
N VAL A 336 -39.10 -14.67 12.38
CA VAL A 336 -38.79 -15.82 11.52
C VAL A 336 -37.56 -15.52 10.66
N GLN A 337 -37.53 -14.36 10.00
CA GLN A 337 -36.41 -13.92 9.15
C GLN A 337 -35.11 -13.72 9.95
N GLU A 338 -35.19 -13.22 11.18
CA GLU A 338 -33.99 -13.09 12.04
C GLU A 338 -33.40 -14.45 12.43
N ARG A 339 -34.25 -15.41 12.81
CA ARG A 339 -33.81 -16.79 13.11
C ARG A 339 -33.23 -17.47 11.86
N ALA A 340 -33.88 -17.32 10.71
CA ALA A 340 -33.40 -17.83 9.43
C ALA A 340 -32.02 -17.25 9.06
N LEU A 341 -31.81 -15.94 9.25
CA LEU A 341 -30.52 -15.29 9.01
C LEU A 341 -29.43 -15.84 9.95
N VAL A 342 -29.70 -15.98 11.24
CA VAL A 342 -28.74 -16.53 12.21
C VAL A 342 -28.41 -18.00 11.91
N GLN A 343 -29.41 -18.80 11.53
CA GLN A 343 -29.23 -20.18 11.12
C GLN A 343 -28.39 -20.28 9.83
N ALA A 344 -28.72 -19.51 8.79
CA ALA A 344 -27.96 -19.48 7.54
C ALA A 344 -26.51 -19.01 7.74
N LEU A 345 -26.27 -18.04 8.63
CA LEU A 345 -24.91 -17.59 9.00
C LEU A 345 -24.10 -18.65 9.77
N LYS A 346 -24.75 -19.63 10.41
CA LYS A 346 -24.13 -20.80 11.03
C LYS A 346 -23.88 -21.92 10.00
N THR A 347 -24.85 -22.20 9.14
CA THR A 347 -24.77 -23.21 8.06
C THR A 347 -23.74 -22.85 6.99
N PHE A 348 -23.53 -21.55 6.73
CA PHE A 348 -22.54 -21.06 5.79
C PHE A 348 -21.45 -20.25 6.53
N PRO A 349 -20.31 -20.88 6.91
CA PRO A 349 -19.14 -20.20 7.47
C PRO A 349 -18.53 -19.16 6.52
N LYS A 350 -17.49 -18.45 7.00
CA LYS A 350 -16.82 -17.38 6.24
C LYS A 350 -16.18 -17.88 4.94
N GLU A 351 -15.64 -19.10 4.95
CA GLU A 351 -14.91 -19.70 3.82
C GLU A 351 -15.83 -20.26 2.73
N THR A 352 -17.15 -20.18 2.89
CA THR A 352 -18.12 -20.61 1.88
C THR A 352 -18.07 -19.68 0.66
N SER A 353 -17.56 -20.15 -0.48
CA SER A 353 -17.69 -19.41 -1.75
C SER A 353 -19.16 -19.08 -2.03
N GLN A 354 -19.46 -17.84 -2.44
CA GLN A 354 -20.82 -17.29 -2.57
C GLN A 354 -21.70 -17.39 -1.29
N ARG A 355 -21.07 -17.33 -0.11
CA ARG A 355 -21.72 -17.28 1.22
C ARG A 355 -23.00 -16.44 1.25
N TRP A 356 -22.92 -15.21 0.76
CA TRP A 356 -23.98 -14.23 0.90
C TRP A 356 -25.20 -14.48 0.01
N GLU A 357 -25.02 -15.15 -1.12
CA GLU A 357 -26.11 -15.57 -2.00
C GLU A 357 -26.87 -16.74 -1.36
N ARG A 358 -26.15 -17.75 -0.83
CA ARG A 358 -26.76 -18.85 -0.07
C ARG A 358 -27.43 -18.37 1.23
N VAL A 359 -26.87 -17.37 1.92
CA VAL A 359 -27.52 -16.74 3.07
C VAL A 359 -28.81 -16.02 2.68
N ALA A 360 -28.85 -15.32 1.54
CA ALA A 360 -30.08 -14.66 1.08
C ALA A 360 -31.15 -15.65 0.64
N ALA A 361 -30.78 -16.70 -0.12
CA ALA A 361 -31.68 -17.77 -0.52
C ALA A 361 -32.32 -18.51 0.68
N ALA A 362 -31.65 -18.52 1.84
CA ALA A 362 -32.15 -19.08 3.08
C ALA A 362 -32.98 -18.11 3.96
N VAL A 363 -33.21 -16.86 3.54
CA VAL A 363 -34.00 -15.86 4.30
C VAL A 363 -35.17 -15.36 3.45
N PRO A 364 -36.40 -15.87 3.66
CA PRO A 364 -37.56 -15.54 2.83
C PRO A 364 -37.83 -14.04 2.72
N GLY A 365 -37.88 -13.54 1.49
CA GLY A 365 -38.21 -12.15 1.18
C GLY A 365 -37.12 -11.11 1.54
N LYS A 366 -35.87 -11.50 1.79
CA LYS A 366 -34.75 -10.56 2.05
C LYS A 366 -33.61 -10.72 1.07
N THR A 367 -33.15 -9.60 0.53
CA THR A 367 -32.02 -9.53 -0.41
C THR A 367 -30.67 -9.76 0.27
N VAL A 368 -29.67 -10.09 -0.54
CA VAL A 368 -28.24 -10.15 -0.17
C VAL A 368 -27.79 -8.90 0.62
N ASN A 369 -28.25 -7.71 0.22
CA ASN A 369 -27.85 -6.45 0.85
C ASN A 369 -28.54 -6.22 2.19
N GLN A 370 -29.82 -6.59 2.33
CA GLN A 370 -30.54 -6.54 3.61
C GLN A 370 -29.93 -7.54 4.62
N CYS A 371 -29.58 -8.76 4.18
CA CYS A 371 -28.90 -9.75 5.02
C CYS A 371 -27.52 -9.26 5.51
N LYS A 372 -26.72 -8.64 4.64
CA LYS A 372 -25.44 -8.00 5.00
C LYS A 372 -25.64 -6.86 6.02
N LYS A 373 -26.63 -5.97 5.80
CA LYS A 373 -26.97 -4.85 6.69
C LYS A 373 -27.38 -5.35 8.09
N LYS A 374 -28.28 -6.32 8.17
CA LYS A 374 -28.75 -6.90 9.44
C LYS A 374 -27.62 -7.61 10.20
N PHE A 375 -26.75 -8.34 9.51
CA PHE A 375 -25.55 -8.93 10.13
C PHE A 375 -24.58 -7.89 10.70
N ALA A 376 -24.40 -6.76 10.01
CA ALA A 376 -23.57 -5.66 10.52
C ALA A 376 -24.14 -5.08 11.83
N LEU A 377 -25.45 -4.81 11.88
CA LEU A 377 -26.15 -4.33 13.07
C LEU A 377 -26.09 -5.34 14.23
N LEU A 378 -26.26 -6.65 13.96
CA LEU A 378 -26.09 -7.69 14.98
C LEU A 378 -24.66 -7.68 15.55
N LYS A 379 -23.64 -7.61 14.67
CA LYS A 379 -22.22 -7.55 15.08
C LYS A 379 -21.89 -6.28 15.87
N GLU A 380 -22.54 -5.17 15.57
CA GLU A 380 -22.41 -3.91 16.32
C GLU A 380 -23.06 -4.03 17.71
N ASN A 381 -24.29 -4.51 17.79
CA ASN A 381 -24.99 -4.73 19.06
C ASN A 381 -24.23 -5.68 20.00
N PHE A 382 -23.60 -6.74 19.46
CA PHE A 382 -22.73 -7.63 20.24
C PHE A 382 -21.45 -6.94 20.75
N ARG A 383 -20.85 -6.02 19.97
CA ARG A 383 -19.68 -5.24 20.40
C ARG A 383 -20.05 -4.21 21.45
N ASN A 384 -21.17 -3.52 21.26
CA ASN A 384 -21.61 -2.47 22.17
C ASN A 384 -22.04 -3.07 23.52
N LYS A 385 -22.75 -4.22 23.53
CA LYS A 385 -23.03 -4.97 24.78
C LYS A 385 -21.76 -5.49 25.48
N LYS A 386 -20.68 -5.78 24.75
CA LYS A 386 -19.40 -6.21 25.31
C LYS A 386 -18.51 -5.05 25.83
N ASN A 387 -18.90 -3.79 25.56
CA ASN A 387 -18.22 -2.60 26.08
C ASN A 387 -18.99 -1.95 27.26
N VAL A 388 -20.06 -2.59 27.74
CA VAL A 388 -20.95 -2.13 28.83
C VAL A 388 -20.92 -3.10 30.03
N VAL A 389 -19.91 -4.00 30.04
CA VAL A 389 -19.56 -4.94 31.11
C VAL A 389 -18.03 -4.92 31.24
#